data_AF-A0A9D8J0S0-F1
#
_entry.id   AF-A0A9D8J0S0-F1
#
_cell.length_a   1.000
_cell.length_b   1.000
_cell.length_c   1.000
_cell.angle_alpha   90.00
_cell.angle_beta   90.00
_cell.angle_gamma   90.00
#
_symmetry.space_group_name_H-M   'P 1'
#
loop_
_entity.id
_entity.type
_entity.pdbx_description
1 polymer ?
#
loop_
_entity_poly.entity_id
_entity_poly.type
_entity_poly.pdbx_seq_one_letter_code
_entity_poly.pdbx_strand_id
1 'polypeptide(L)' 'MDPMITIATRAARAAGDVIVRSLGRVDPRKIAVKSRNDFVSDVDRQAEREIVA' A
#
# COMPACT_ATOMS: atom_id res chain seq x y z
N MET A 1 7.51 24.90 -7.29
CA MET A 1 7.47 23.41 -7.28
C MET A 1 8.47 22.95 -6.25
N ASP A 2 8.02 22.22 -5.25
CA ASP A 2 8.92 21.51 -4.34
C ASP A 2 9.19 20.10 -4.91
N PRO A 3 10.45 19.75 -5.20
CA PRO A 3 10.79 18.45 -5.78
C PRO A 3 10.40 17.27 -4.90
N MET A 4 10.56 17.39 -3.58
CA MET A 4 10.26 16.33 -2.63
C MET A 4 8.76 16.05 -2.59
N ILE A 5 7.94 17.11 -2.54
CA ILE A 5 6.47 16.99 -2.57
C ILE A 5 6.00 16.34 -3.88
N THR A 6 6.65 16.65 -5.01
CA THR A 6 6.28 16.07 -6.30
C THR A 6 6.54 14.56 -6.34
N ILE A 7 7.69 14.13 -5.83
CA ILE A 7 8.05 12.70 -5.72
C ILE A 7 7.10 11.98 -4.75
N ALA A 8 6.88 12.55 -3.56
CA ALA A 8 5.97 11.97 -2.58
C ALA A 8 4.54 11.82 -3.12
N THR A 9 4.05 12.82 -3.86
CA THR A 9 2.72 12.77 -4.49
C THR A 9 2.62 11.66 -5.54
N ARG A 10 3.69 11.43 -6.31
CA ARG A 10 3.73 10.35 -7.31
C ARG A 10 3.73 8.97 -6.65
N ALA A 11 4.60 8.77 -5.66
CA ALA A 11 4.67 7.54 -4.88
C ALA A 11 3.33 7.20 -4.21
N ALA A 12 2.70 8.18 -3.56
CA ALA A 12 1.40 8.00 -2.91
C ALA A 12 0.29 7.62 -3.91
N ARG A 13 0.29 8.19 -5.11
CA ARG A 13 -0.68 7.84 -6.16
C ARG A 13 -0.50 6.41 -6.66
N ALA A 14 0.73 5.99 -6.93
CA ALA A 14 1.03 4.63 -7.38
C ALA A 14 0.58 3.57 -6.35
N ALA A 15 0.88 3.80 -5.07
CA ALA A 15 0.40 2.96 -3.98
C ALA A 15 -1.14 2.98 -3.84
N GLY A 16 -1.76 4.15 -3.99
CA GLY A 16 -3.22 4.29 -4.01
C GLY A 16 -3.87 3.43 -5.10
N ASP A 17 -3.30 3.41 -6.30
CA ASP A 17 -3.80 2.59 -7.41
C ASP A 17 -3.72 1.08 -7.11
N VAL A 18 -2.70 0.63 -6.37
CA VAL A 18 -2.62 -0.76 -5.88
C VAL A 18 -3.74 -1.07 -4.90
N ILE A 19 -3.98 -0.18 -3.93
CA ILE A 19 -5.03 -0.35 -2.92
C ILE A 19 -6.41 -0.40 -3.59
N VAL A 20 -6.73 0.57 -4.45
CA VAL A 20 -8.04 0.67 -5.12
C VAL A 20 -8.32 -0.56 -5.99
N ARG A 21 -7.32 -1.05 -6.74
CA ARG A 21 -7.48 -2.26 -7.57
C ARG A 21 -7.71 -3.53 -6.75
N SER A 22 -7.28 -3.54 -5.50
CA SER A 22 -7.39 -4.67 -4.60
C SER A 22 -8.68 -4.67 -3.78
N LEU A 23 -9.46 -3.59 -3.82
CA LEU A 23 -10.75 -3.49 -3.12
C LEU A 23 -11.70 -4.61 -3.57
N GLY A 24 -12.27 -5.32 -2.60
CA GLY A 24 -13.15 -6.47 -2.84
C GLY A 24 -12.46 -7.73 -3.35
N ARG A 25 -11.12 -7.71 -3.50
CA ARG A 25 -10.31 -8.86 -3.99
C ARG A 25 -9.21 -9.27 -3.00
N VAL A 26 -9.25 -8.77 -1.79
CA VAL A 26 -8.29 -9.13 -0.73
C VAL A 26 -8.47 -10.60 -0.40
N ASP A 27 -7.39 -11.38 -0.53
CA ASP A 27 -7.37 -12.79 -0.13
C ASP A 27 -7.20 -12.90 1.40
N PRO A 28 -8.19 -13.43 2.14
CA PRO A 28 -8.09 -13.57 3.59
C PRO A 28 -6.89 -14.43 4.03
N ARG A 29 -6.41 -15.35 3.17
CA ARG A 29 -5.25 -16.21 3.48
C ARG A 29 -3.92 -15.46 3.48
N LYS A 30 -3.90 -14.25 2.90
CA LYS A 30 -2.71 -13.40 2.81
C LYS A 30 -2.68 -12.27 3.84
N ILE A 31 -3.63 -12.29 4.78
CA ILE A 31 -3.64 -11.40 5.94
C ILE A 31 -2.80 -12.03 7.05
N ALA A 32 -1.83 -11.28 7.56
CA ALA A 32 -1.02 -11.65 8.71
C ALA A 32 -1.37 -10.76 9.91
N VAL A 33 -1.32 -11.34 11.10
CA VAL A 33 -1.47 -10.62 12.38
C VAL A 33 -0.09 -10.19 12.85
N LYS A 34 0.09 -8.89 13.10
CA LYS A 34 1.32 -8.35 13.68
C LYS A 34 1.25 -8.27 15.20
N SER A 35 0.08 -7.90 15.71
CA SER A 35 -0.23 -7.80 17.14
C SER A 35 -1.74 -7.89 17.35
N ARG A 36 -2.21 -7.82 18.61
CA ARG A 36 -3.64 -7.80 18.92
C ARG A 36 -4.29 -6.61 18.20
N ASN A 37 -5.23 -6.92 17.31
CA ASN A 37 -5.95 -5.96 16.47
C ASN A 37 -5.04 -5.17 15.48
N ASP A 38 -3.86 -5.69 15.14
CA ASP A 38 -2.94 -5.12 14.14
C ASP A 38 -2.70 -6.15 13.03
N PHE A 39 -3.08 -5.80 11.80
CA PHE A 39 -3.10 -6.71 10.66
C PHE A 39 -2.39 -6.09 9.46
N VAL A 40 -1.84 -6.95 8.61
CA VAL A 40 -1.20 -6.54 7.36
C VAL A 40 -1.51 -7.54 6.26
N SER A 41 -1.92 -7.04 5.09
CA SER A 41 -2.22 -7.83 3.90
C SER A 41 -1.04 -7.85 2.92
N ASP A 42 -1.17 -8.63 1.85
CA ASP A 42 -0.24 -8.53 0.71
C ASP A 42 -0.43 -7.23 -0.09
N VAL A 43 -1.59 -6.58 0.01
CA VAL A 43 -1.86 -5.27 -0.59
C VAL A 43 -1.03 -4.18 0.07
N ASP A 44 -0.97 -4.15 1.41
CA ASP A 44 -0.15 -3.19 2.16
C ASP A 44 1.33 -3.30 1.79
N ARG A 45 1.84 -4.54 1.69
CA ARG A 45 3.23 -4.81 1.28
C ARG A 45 3.51 -4.41 -0.16
N GLN A 46 2.53 -4.51 -1.06
CA GLN A 46 2.67 -4.04 -2.44
C GLN A 46 2.70 -2.52 -2.49
N ALA A 47 1.79 -1.85 -1.77
CA ALA A 47 1.77 -0.40 -1.65
C ALA A 47 3.09 0.15 -1.07
N GLU A 48 3.64 -0.48 -0.03
CA GLU A 48 4.95 -0.10 0.53
C GLU A 48 6.07 -0.19 -0.50
N ARG A 49 6.09 -1.25 -1.32
CA ARG A 49 7.06 -1.40 -2.42
C ARG A 49 6.94 -0.29 -3.45
N GLU A 50 5.73 0.12 -3.82
CA GLU A 50 5.50 1.25 -4.75
C GLU A 50 5.96 2.59 -4.17
N ILE A 51 5.95 2.75 -2.84
CA ILE A 51 6.39 3.99 -2.19
C ILE A 51 7.92 4.08 -2.09
N VAL A 52 8.58 2.95 -1.88
CA VAL A 52 10.05 2.86 -1.71
C VAL A 52 10.80 2.84 -3.04
N ALA A 53 10.16 2.35 -4.12
CA ALA A 53 10.73 2.30 -5.47
C ALA A 53 11.05 3.68 -6.06
#